data_AF-W2Y6G6-F1
#
_entry.id   AF-W2Y6G6-F1
#
_cell.length_a   1.000
_cell.length_b   1.000
_cell.length_c   1.000
_cell.angle_alpha   90.00
_cell.angle_beta   90.00
_cell.angle_gamma   90.00
#
_symmetry.space_group_name_H-M   'P 1'
#
loop_
_entity.id
_entity.type
_entity.pdbx_description
1 polymer ?
#
loop_
_entity_poly.entity_id
_entity_poly.type
_entity_poly.pdbx_seq_one_letter_code
_entity_poly.pdbx_strand_id
1 'polypeptide(L)'
;MEEYDREAPLFDRRFHVLVQYPDRDEKLLPLTIRLLTGVRQNNAKNQKERVMRVEITDDDGVDPYFLYLWSVSEEEFHELKAQQRLLVDFATFPANLIELLQCCLKDSKKIALEDEEKEQKDGISAEKEGDTATKRSSIDAQHSRSAGPIPLSYLAVLSTSDSNGLSVFSIVETNPFKQLTHLSLRFSPGDDAAIKAYLAARLAQVGASRRSLASSLKQTTQELQVTQNNEAKLQQQLSALGYEAESTLSQEKMKFADELEAQRRAAASALKEREEELNAKIDALVERYEKELQALKAAAEASEAQVQDLSKLKYQHEMQIEHLRTQSEDLSQGRSALSGEVGELRTQNKELDQKVFLQEKQINALQVRVDALQQQLADKEEVIKKTTDLLQSAKTHNEEVDESLKMYRDNHAKLQQKLELSISEINKVSSIRDFRD
;
A
#
# COMPACT_ATOMS: atom_id res chain seq x y z
N MET A 1 -88.91 -54.79 -4.76
CA MET A 1 -87.46 -55.08 -4.90
C MET A 1 -86.72 -54.16 -3.95
N GLU A 2 -85.73 -54.68 -3.24
CA GLU A 2 -84.90 -53.89 -2.31
C GLU A 2 -83.64 -53.44 -3.04
N GLU A 3 -83.36 -52.15 -2.98
CA GLU A 3 -82.15 -51.54 -3.54
C GLU A 3 -81.32 -50.99 -2.38
N TYR A 4 -80.04 -51.38 -2.31
CA TYR A 4 -79.11 -50.97 -1.25
C TYR A 4 -77.95 -50.18 -1.84
N ASP A 5 -77.56 -49.10 -1.17
CA ASP A 5 -76.36 -48.34 -1.51
C ASP A 5 -75.12 -49.09 -1.04
N ARG A 6 -74.53 -49.87 -1.95
CA ARG A 6 -73.30 -50.63 -1.70
C ARG A 6 -72.03 -49.83 -1.95
N GLU A 7 -72.11 -48.69 -2.64
CA GLU A 7 -70.94 -47.86 -2.96
C GLU A 7 -70.49 -47.06 -1.74
N ALA A 8 -71.44 -46.60 -0.93
CA ALA A 8 -71.19 -45.87 0.31
C ALA A 8 -71.84 -46.56 1.53
N PRO A 9 -71.33 -47.72 1.97
CA PRO A 9 -71.84 -48.37 3.18
C PRO A 9 -71.64 -47.47 4.41
N LEU A 10 -72.61 -47.46 5.32
CA LEU A 10 -72.51 -46.71 6.58
C LEU A 10 -71.39 -47.26 7.49
N PHE A 11 -71.15 -48.57 7.38
CA PHE A 11 -70.08 -49.27 8.09
C PHE A 11 -69.66 -50.48 7.25
N ASP A 12 -68.36 -50.71 7.14
CA ASP A 12 -67.78 -51.86 6.44
C ASP A 12 -66.43 -52.17 7.09
N ARG A 13 -66.42 -53.09 8.05
CA ARG A 13 -65.20 -53.46 8.80
C ARG A 13 -65.18 -54.95 9.11
N ARG A 14 -63.98 -55.51 9.11
CA ARG A 14 -63.67 -56.87 9.53
C ARG A 14 -63.15 -56.91 10.96
N PHE A 15 -63.73 -57.76 11.80
CA PHE A 15 -63.29 -57.98 13.18
C PHE A 15 -63.78 -59.33 13.74
N HIS A 16 -63.26 -59.73 14.89
CA HIS A 16 -63.57 -61.00 15.51
C HIS A 16 -65.01 -61.06 16.03
N VAL A 17 -65.76 -62.05 15.59
CA VAL A 17 -67.12 -62.38 16.02
C VAL A 17 -67.12 -63.81 16.55
N LEU A 18 -67.65 -64.01 17.75
CA LEU A 18 -67.81 -65.35 18.33
C LEU A 18 -69.01 -66.04 17.68
N VAL A 19 -68.76 -67.05 16.86
CA VAL A 19 -69.79 -67.82 16.17
C VAL A 19 -70.10 -69.08 16.98
N GLN A 20 -71.34 -69.21 17.42
CA GLN A 20 -71.84 -70.34 18.18
C GLN A 20 -72.69 -71.25 17.28
N TYR A 21 -72.35 -72.53 17.27
CA TYR A 21 -73.05 -73.55 16.49
C TYR A 21 -73.88 -74.45 17.41
N PRO A 22 -75.01 -75.00 16.95
CA PRO A 22 -75.82 -75.91 17.75
C PRO A 22 -75.08 -77.23 18.06
N ASP A 23 -74.32 -77.74 17.07
CA ASP A 23 -73.72 -79.08 17.09
C ASP A 23 -72.18 -79.06 17.02
N ARG A 24 -71.55 -77.89 17.20
CA ARG A 24 -70.09 -77.72 17.09
C ARG A 24 -69.58 -76.73 18.13
N ASP A 25 -68.30 -76.82 18.43
CA ASP A 25 -67.63 -75.86 19.30
C ASP A 25 -67.74 -74.43 18.74
N GLU A 26 -67.94 -73.47 19.64
CA GLU A 26 -67.91 -72.06 19.31
C GLU A 26 -66.53 -71.64 18.80
N LYS A 27 -66.52 -70.73 17.82
CA LYS A 27 -65.31 -70.27 17.14
C LYS A 27 -65.29 -68.76 17.06
N LEU A 28 -64.16 -68.17 17.41
CA LEU A 28 -63.90 -66.76 17.15
C LEU A 28 -63.41 -66.60 15.70
N LEU A 29 -64.21 -65.95 14.85
CA LEU A 29 -63.91 -65.80 13.42
C LEU A 29 -63.79 -64.33 13.02
N PRO A 30 -62.79 -63.95 12.20
CA PRO A 30 -62.68 -62.60 11.67
C PRO A 30 -63.70 -62.39 10.54
N LEU A 31 -64.86 -61.83 10.85
CA LEU A 31 -65.96 -61.62 9.91
C LEU A 31 -66.10 -60.15 9.54
N THR A 32 -66.54 -59.90 8.31
CA THR A 32 -66.89 -58.59 7.80
C THR A 32 -68.34 -58.27 8.15
N ILE A 33 -68.55 -57.18 8.88
CA ILE A 33 -69.88 -56.64 9.13
C ILE A 33 -70.06 -55.39 8.29
N ARG A 34 -71.09 -55.40 7.44
CA ARG A 34 -71.45 -54.28 6.57
C ARG A 34 -72.85 -53.78 6.90
N LEU A 35 -72.97 -52.47 7.08
CA LEU A 35 -74.23 -51.77 7.31
C LEU A 35 -74.58 -50.94 6.07
N LEU A 36 -75.75 -51.23 5.50
CA LEU A 36 -76.26 -50.64 4.28
C LEU A 36 -77.59 -49.94 4.54
N THR A 37 -77.79 -48.80 3.88
CA THR A 37 -79.10 -48.18 3.73
C THR A 37 -79.65 -48.49 2.36
N GLY A 38 -80.97 -48.57 2.27
CA GLY A 38 -81.65 -48.90 1.05
C GLY A 38 -83.08 -48.42 1.02
N VAL A 39 -83.72 -48.69 -0.10
CA VAL A 39 -85.14 -48.44 -0.30
C VAL A 39 -85.82 -49.74 -0.73
N ARG A 40 -86.97 -50.01 -0.13
CA ARG A 40 -87.83 -51.13 -0.48
C ARG A 40 -89.11 -50.59 -1.08
N GLN A 41 -89.46 -51.10 -2.26
CA GLN A 41 -90.74 -50.78 -2.87
C GLN A 41 -91.84 -51.63 -2.23
N ASN A 42 -92.76 -50.97 -1.52
CA ASN A 42 -93.91 -51.63 -0.92
C ASN A 42 -95.05 -51.70 -1.97
N ASN A 43 -95.28 -52.88 -2.52
CA ASN A 43 -96.29 -53.10 -3.57
C ASN A 43 -97.73 -52.84 -3.07
N ALA A 44 -98.00 -52.95 -1.77
CA ALA A 44 -99.34 -52.75 -1.22
C ALA A 44 -99.71 -51.27 -1.07
N LYS A 45 -98.73 -50.42 -0.72
CA LYS A 45 -98.93 -48.96 -0.53
C LYS A 45 -98.45 -48.11 -1.71
N ASN A 46 -97.78 -48.74 -2.70
CA ASN A 46 -97.15 -48.08 -3.84
C ASN A 46 -96.18 -46.94 -3.43
N GLN A 47 -95.55 -47.09 -2.26
CA GLN A 47 -94.62 -46.13 -1.67
C GLN A 47 -93.23 -46.76 -1.51
N LYS A 48 -92.20 -45.91 -1.57
CA LYS A 48 -90.83 -46.29 -1.24
C LYS A 48 -90.62 -46.15 0.26
N GLU A 49 -90.17 -47.22 0.89
CA GLU A 49 -89.88 -47.27 2.31
C GLU A 49 -88.37 -47.33 2.52
N ARG A 50 -87.85 -46.64 3.54
CA ARG A 50 -86.44 -46.75 3.92
C ARG A 50 -86.21 -48.09 4.62
N VAL A 51 -85.13 -48.76 4.24
CA VAL A 51 -84.72 -50.04 4.81
C VAL A 51 -83.26 -49.97 5.21
N MET A 52 -82.95 -50.58 6.34
CA MET A 52 -81.59 -50.80 6.78
C MET A 52 -81.27 -52.28 6.69
N ARG A 53 -80.05 -52.61 6.25
CA ARG A 53 -79.57 -53.99 6.16
C ARG A 53 -78.20 -54.13 6.81
N VAL A 54 -78.04 -55.18 7.60
CA VAL A 54 -76.75 -55.64 8.11
C VAL A 54 -76.42 -56.95 7.42
N GLU A 55 -75.22 -57.03 6.88
CA GLU A 55 -74.65 -58.22 6.25
C GLU A 55 -73.45 -58.66 7.10
N ILE A 56 -73.38 -59.94 7.46
CA ILE A 56 -72.22 -60.55 8.09
C ILE A 56 -71.67 -61.60 7.13
N THR A 57 -70.42 -61.43 6.71
CA THR A 57 -69.77 -62.25 5.69
C THR A 57 -68.33 -62.60 6.03
N ASP A 58 -67.79 -63.60 5.36
CA ASP A 58 -66.36 -63.95 5.42
C ASP A 58 -65.65 -63.51 4.12
N ASP A 59 -65.64 -62.19 3.86
CA ASP A 59 -65.19 -61.62 2.57
C ASP A 59 -63.73 -61.99 2.20
N ASP A 60 -62.81 -62.13 3.18
CA ASP A 60 -61.44 -62.64 2.97
C ASP A 60 -61.09 -63.87 3.80
N GLY A 61 -62.05 -64.77 4.02
CA GLY A 61 -61.76 -66.09 4.60
C GLY A 61 -62.06 -67.24 3.64
N VAL A 62 -62.30 -68.42 4.22
CA VAL A 62 -62.34 -69.69 3.47
C VAL A 62 -63.71 -69.94 2.87
N ASP A 63 -64.78 -69.36 3.44
CA ASP A 63 -66.15 -69.65 3.06
C ASP A 63 -66.87 -68.44 2.42
N PRO A 64 -66.85 -68.31 1.08
CA PRO A 64 -67.57 -67.23 0.38
C PRO A 64 -69.10 -67.37 0.43
N TYR A 65 -69.62 -68.49 0.96
CA TYR A 65 -71.05 -68.73 1.14
C TYR A 65 -71.54 -68.35 2.54
N PHE A 66 -70.62 -68.01 3.46
CA PHE A 66 -70.97 -67.51 4.78
C PHE A 66 -71.64 -66.14 4.64
N LEU A 67 -72.97 -66.12 4.74
CA LEU A 67 -73.79 -64.93 4.61
C LEU A 67 -74.91 -64.97 5.63
N TYR A 68 -74.93 -64.00 6.53
CA TYR A 68 -76.06 -63.75 7.42
C TYR A 68 -76.61 -62.36 7.17
N LEU A 69 -77.94 -62.29 7.07
CA LEU A 69 -78.66 -61.10 6.66
C LEU A 69 -79.68 -60.71 7.71
N TRP A 70 -79.65 -59.44 8.08
CA TRP A 70 -80.74 -58.83 8.83
C TRP A 70 -81.17 -57.56 8.11
N SER A 71 -82.48 -57.40 7.93
CA SER A 71 -83.06 -56.21 7.32
C SER A 71 -84.26 -55.77 8.14
N VAL A 72 -84.40 -54.46 8.31
CA VAL A 72 -85.58 -53.87 8.94
C VAL A 72 -85.98 -52.62 8.19
N SER A 73 -87.28 -52.47 7.99
CA SER A 73 -87.84 -51.24 7.42
C SER A 73 -88.19 -50.22 8.49
N GLU A 74 -88.46 -48.99 8.07
CA GLU A 74 -88.87 -47.93 8.99
C GLU A 74 -90.19 -48.24 9.71
N GLU A 75 -91.16 -48.87 9.04
CA GLU A 75 -92.41 -49.32 9.67
C GLU A 75 -92.14 -50.45 10.68
N GLU A 76 -91.35 -51.47 10.30
CA GLU A 76 -91.02 -52.63 11.14
C GLU A 76 -90.15 -52.27 12.36
N PHE A 77 -89.40 -51.18 12.29
CA PHE A 77 -88.51 -50.75 13.37
C PHE A 77 -89.25 -50.46 14.68
N HIS A 78 -90.53 -50.10 14.62
CA HIS A 78 -91.34 -49.83 15.82
C HIS A 78 -91.49 -51.08 16.70
N GLU A 79 -91.61 -52.26 16.09
CA GLU A 79 -91.67 -53.53 16.80
C GLU A 79 -90.32 -53.85 17.46
N LEU A 80 -89.22 -53.67 16.73
CA LEU A 80 -87.87 -53.85 17.26
C LEU A 80 -87.60 -52.91 18.44
N LYS A 81 -87.99 -51.64 18.30
CA LYS A 81 -87.86 -50.60 19.31
C LYS A 81 -88.60 -50.98 20.59
N ALA A 82 -89.83 -51.48 20.48
CA ALA A 82 -90.62 -51.93 21.62
C ALA A 82 -90.04 -53.21 22.26
N GLN A 83 -89.66 -54.20 21.44
CA GLN A 83 -89.15 -55.49 21.90
C GLN A 83 -87.83 -55.36 22.67
N GLN A 84 -86.92 -54.50 22.20
CA GLN A 84 -85.60 -54.30 22.81
C GLN A 84 -85.49 -53.03 23.65
N ARG A 85 -86.61 -52.33 23.87
CA ARG A 85 -86.69 -51.07 24.64
C ARG A 85 -85.69 -50.02 24.16
N LEU A 86 -85.50 -49.91 22.85
CA LEU A 86 -84.58 -48.95 22.25
C LEU A 86 -85.13 -47.53 22.44
N LEU A 87 -84.27 -46.60 22.83
CA LEU A 87 -84.65 -45.19 23.03
C LEU A 87 -84.51 -44.34 21.75
N VAL A 88 -83.87 -44.89 20.73
CA VAL A 88 -83.52 -44.20 19.48
C VAL A 88 -84.61 -44.37 18.42
N ASP A 89 -84.64 -43.49 17.43
CA ASP A 89 -85.52 -43.61 16.25
C ASP A 89 -84.80 -44.34 15.10
N PHE A 90 -85.52 -44.61 14.01
CA PHE A 90 -84.94 -45.33 12.86
C PHE A 90 -83.75 -44.57 12.24
N ALA A 91 -83.78 -43.24 12.22
CA ALA A 91 -82.71 -42.43 11.62
C ALA A 91 -81.42 -42.41 12.46
N THR A 92 -81.55 -42.43 13.79
CA THR A 92 -80.42 -42.41 14.74
C THR A 92 -79.93 -43.81 15.11
N PHE A 93 -80.73 -44.85 14.92
CA PHE A 93 -80.34 -46.24 15.20
C PHE A 93 -79.03 -46.68 14.51
N PRO A 94 -78.81 -46.44 13.20
CA PRO A 94 -77.55 -46.81 12.55
C PRO A 94 -76.31 -46.25 13.24
N ALA A 95 -76.34 -44.98 13.68
CA ALA A 95 -75.20 -44.35 14.35
C ALA A 95 -74.86 -45.03 15.69
N ASN A 96 -75.88 -45.33 16.50
CA ASN A 96 -75.69 -46.02 17.79
C ASN A 96 -75.23 -47.47 17.60
N LEU A 97 -75.75 -48.16 16.57
CA LEU A 97 -75.26 -49.49 16.21
C LEU A 97 -73.78 -49.44 15.81
N ILE A 98 -73.37 -48.44 15.01
CA ILE A 98 -71.97 -48.24 14.62
C ILE A 98 -71.09 -48.01 15.85
N GLU A 99 -71.52 -47.23 16.83
CA GLU A 99 -70.74 -47.03 18.07
C GLU A 99 -70.50 -48.34 18.82
N LEU A 100 -71.52 -49.20 18.96
CA LEU A 100 -71.38 -50.52 19.56
C LEU A 100 -70.45 -51.44 18.75
N LEU A 101 -70.56 -51.43 17.41
CA LEU A 101 -69.67 -52.18 16.52
C LEU A 101 -68.22 -51.66 16.59
N GLN A 102 -68.02 -50.35 16.77
CA GLN A 102 -66.70 -49.76 16.96
C GLN A 102 -66.07 -50.16 18.30
N CYS A 103 -66.86 -50.32 19.37
CA CYS A 103 -66.38 -50.89 20.62
C CYS A 103 -65.90 -52.34 20.41
N CYS A 104 -66.69 -53.18 19.73
CA CYS A 104 -66.29 -54.54 19.37
C CYS A 104 -65.01 -54.56 18.53
N LEU A 105 -64.89 -53.65 17.55
CA LEU A 105 -63.70 -53.52 16.69
C LEU A 105 -62.44 -53.15 17.49
N LYS A 106 -62.56 -52.25 18.47
CA LYS A 106 -61.43 -51.85 19.34
C LYS A 106 -60.95 -53.03 20.19
N ASP A 107 -61.88 -53.75 20.81
CA ASP A 107 -61.52 -54.88 21.67
C ASP A 107 -61.05 -56.09 20.87
N SER A 108 -61.62 -56.34 19.67
CA SER A 108 -61.10 -57.31 18.71
C SER A 108 -59.63 -57.08 18.33
N LYS A 109 -59.18 -55.83 18.24
CA LYS A 109 -57.77 -55.52 17.95
C LYS A 109 -56.86 -55.82 19.13
N LYS A 110 -57.33 -55.60 20.36
CA LYS A 110 -56.57 -55.94 21.57
C LYS A 110 -56.37 -57.46 21.68
N ILE A 111 -57.43 -58.22 21.41
CA ILE A 111 -57.38 -59.69 21.40
C ILE A 111 -56.31 -60.19 20.42
N ALA A 112 -56.31 -59.67 19.18
CA ALA A 112 -55.34 -60.07 18.17
C ALA A 112 -53.89 -59.76 18.59
N LEU A 113 -53.64 -58.60 19.21
CA LEU A 113 -52.30 -58.22 19.71
C LEU A 113 -51.85 -59.10 20.88
N GLU A 114 -52.75 -59.44 21.80
CA GLU A 114 -52.44 -60.31 22.95
C GLU A 114 -52.16 -61.76 22.53
N ASP A 115 -52.82 -62.26 21.49
CA ASP A 115 -52.57 -63.59 20.93
C ASP A 115 -51.21 -63.64 20.19
N GLU A 116 -50.85 -62.61 19.42
CA GLU A 116 -49.52 -62.49 18.79
C GLU A 116 -48.38 -62.41 19.83
N GLU A 117 -48.58 -61.72 20.95
CA GLU A 117 -47.60 -61.64 22.05
C GLU A 117 -47.42 -62.95 22.81
N LYS A 118 -48.48 -63.77 22.92
CA LYS A 118 -48.42 -65.10 23.56
C LYS A 118 -47.70 -66.11 22.67
N GLU A 119 -47.98 -66.12 21.37
CA GLU A 119 -47.30 -67.00 20.41
C GLU A 119 -45.79 -66.71 20.33
N GLN A 120 -45.37 -65.44 20.44
CA GLN A 120 -43.93 -65.10 20.50
C GLN A 120 -43.25 -65.53 21.82
N LYS A 121 -43.96 -65.54 22.95
CA LYS A 121 -43.42 -65.99 24.24
C LYS A 121 -43.33 -67.52 24.33
N ASP A 122 -44.29 -68.23 23.77
CA ASP A 122 -44.28 -69.71 23.72
C ASP A 122 -43.32 -70.26 22.64
N GLY A 123 -43.02 -69.48 21.60
CA GLY A 123 -41.98 -69.84 20.62
C GLY A 123 -40.54 -69.74 21.16
N ILE A 124 -40.29 -68.89 22.17
CA ILE A 124 -38.95 -68.70 22.78
C ILE A 124 -38.65 -69.75 23.87
N SER A 125 -39.69 -70.37 24.46
CA SER A 125 -39.52 -71.40 25.52
C SER A 125 -39.32 -72.82 24.98
N ALA A 126 -39.55 -73.08 23.69
CA ALA A 126 -39.43 -74.42 23.09
C ALA A 126 -37.99 -74.83 22.69
N GLU A 127 -37.01 -73.92 22.69
CA GLU A 127 -35.61 -74.23 22.32
C GLU A 127 -34.67 -74.50 23.51
N LYS A 128 -35.18 -74.50 24.75
CA LYS A 128 -34.41 -74.92 25.92
C LYS A 128 -35.27 -75.76 26.86
N GLU A 129 -35.30 -77.06 26.62
CA GLU A 129 -35.00 -78.08 27.63
C GLU A 129 -35.10 -79.48 27.01
N GLY A 130 -33.92 -80.09 26.84
CA GLY A 130 -33.81 -81.53 26.71
C GLY A 130 -33.93 -82.17 28.09
N ASP A 131 -34.76 -83.20 28.15
CA ASP A 131 -34.72 -84.33 29.08
C ASP A 131 -34.90 -84.02 30.57
N THR A 132 -36.12 -84.17 31.06
CA THR A 132 -36.42 -85.03 32.22
C THR A 132 -37.93 -85.22 32.36
N ALA A 133 -38.36 -86.48 32.36
CA ALA A 133 -39.71 -86.87 32.72
C ALA A 133 -39.99 -86.53 34.20
N THR A 134 -40.96 -85.68 34.51
CA THR A 134 -41.86 -85.78 35.69
C THR A 134 -43.03 -84.80 35.56
N LYS A 135 -44.25 -85.32 35.71
CA LYS A 135 -45.53 -84.60 35.91
C LYS A 135 -45.96 -83.59 34.83
N ARG A 136 -46.75 -84.12 33.88
CA ARG A 136 -47.86 -83.39 33.26
C ARG A 136 -48.79 -82.88 34.38
N SER A 137 -48.55 -81.68 34.89
CA SER A 137 -49.58 -80.91 35.58
C SER A 137 -50.44 -80.27 34.50
N SER A 138 -51.59 -80.89 34.28
CA SER A 138 -52.82 -80.25 33.83
C SER A 138 -53.02 -78.93 34.58
N ILE A 139 -52.52 -77.83 33.99
CA ILE A 139 -52.84 -76.47 34.41
C ILE A 139 -53.87 -76.00 33.39
N ASP A 140 -55.13 -76.28 33.74
CA ASP A 140 -56.35 -75.60 33.33
C ASP A 140 -56.30 -74.78 32.03
N ALA A 141 -56.46 -75.50 30.91
CA ALA A 141 -57.12 -74.98 29.71
C ALA A 141 -58.64 -74.78 29.96
N GLN A 142 -58.99 -74.13 31.06
CA GLN A 142 -60.35 -73.74 31.44
C GLN A 142 -60.47 -72.22 31.52
N HIS A 143 -60.15 -71.51 30.45
CA HIS A 143 -60.92 -70.30 30.14
C HIS A 143 -62.19 -70.78 29.45
N SER A 144 -63.25 -70.90 30.24
CA SER A 144 -64.61 -71.16 29.76
C SER A 144 -64.91 -70.18 28.62
N ARG A 145 -65.00 -70.72 27.41
CA ARG A 145 -65.08 -70.01 26.12
C ARG A 145 -66.33 -69.12 25.94
N SER A 146 -67.16 -69.01 26.96
CA SER A 146 -68.35 -68.16 26.99
C SER A 146 -68.12 -66.77 27.56
N ALA A 147 -66.98 -66.45 28.20
CA ALA A 147 -66.70 -65.13 28.79
C ALA A 147 -65.69 -64.37 27.91
N GLY A 148 -66.07 -63.20 27.39
CA GLY A 148 -65.20 -62.39 26.53
C GLY A 148 -63.85 -62.06 27.17
N PRO A 149 -62.83 -61.66 26.38
CA PRO A 149 -61.44 -61.92 26.77
C PRO A 149 -60.88 -61.06 27.90
N ILE A 150 -61.57 -60.01 28.35
CA ILE A 150 -61.07 -59.07 29.37
C ILE A 150 -62.27 -58.49 30.14
N PRO A 151 -62.16 -58.16 31.44
CA PRO A 151 -63.19 -57.37 32.11
C PRO A 151 -63.38 -56.00 31.45
N LEU A 152 -64.64 -55.61 31.18
CA LEU A 152 -65.06 -54.42 30.41
C LEU A 152 -64.76 -54.49 28.89
N SER A 153 -64.93 -55.66 28.27
CA SER A 153 -64.79 -55.83 26.81
C SER A 153 -66.12 -56.01 26.09
N TYR A 154 -66.27 -55.40 24.91
CA TYR A 154 -67.36 -55.66 23.97
C TYR A 154 -67.02 -56.81 23.03
N LEU A 155 -67.96 -57.74 22.88
CA LEU A 155 -67.86 -58.89 22.00
C LEU A 155 -69.11 -58.99 21.14
N ALA A 156 -68.90 -59.19 19.83
CA ALA A 156 -69.97 -59.56 18.92
C ALA A 156 -70.13 -61.07 18.90
N VAL A 157 -71.36 -61.56 19.09
CA VAL A 157 -71.68 -63.00 19.14
C VAL A 157 -72.75 -63.30 18.12
N LEU A 158 -72.51 -64.27 17.23
CA LEU A 158 -73.47 -64.78 16.26
C LEU A 158 -73.83 -66.23 16.62
N SER A 159 -75.02 -66.45 17.16
CA SER A 159 -75.58 -67.77 17.35
C SER A 159 -76.26 -68.21 16.05
N THR A 160 -75.74 -69.25 15.40
CA THR A 160 -76.20 -69.68 14.07
C THR A 160 -77.61 -70.30 14.08
N SER A 161 -78.04 -70.82 15.22
CA SER A 161 -79.42 -71.22 15.48
C SER A 161 -79.70 -71.17 16.98
N ASP A 162 -80.79 -70.52 17.38
CA ASP A 162 -81.34 -70.59 18.74
C ASP A 162 -82.23 -71.85 18.90
N SER A 163 -82.87 -72.00 20.06
CA SER A 163 -83.79 -73.11 20.34
C SER A 163 -84.99 -73.20 19.37
N ASN A 164 -85.24 -72.13 18.61
CA ASN A 164 -86.32 -72.01 17.64
C ASN A 164 -85.81 -72.05 16.19
N GLY A 165 -84.51 -72.34 15.97
CA GLY A 165 -83.89 -72.41 14.66
C GLY A 165 -83.58 -71.05 14.03
N LEU A 166 -83.66 -69.95 14.78
CA LEU A 166 -83.37 -68.60 14.30
C LEU A 166 -81.93 -68.19 14.62
N SER A 167 -81.25 -67.53 13.69
CA SER A 167 -79.91 -67.02 13.95
C SER A 167 -80.00 -65.68 14.69
N VAL A 168 -79.18 -65.47 15.72
CA VAL A 168 -79.21 -64.25 16.52
C VAL A 168 -77.81 -63.67 16.60
N PHE A 169 -77.68 -62.42 16.19
CA PHE A 169 -76.48 -61.62 16.40
C PHE A 169 -76.67 -60.71 17.61
N SER A 170 -75.72 -60.72 18.53
CA SER A 170 -75.79 -59.89 19.73
C SER A 170 -74.47 -59.18 19.99
N ILE A 171 -74.56 -57.99 20.57
CA ILE A 171 -73.41 -57.26 21.09
C ILE A 171 -73.47 -57.36 22.60
N VAL A 172 -72.49 -58.05 23.18
CA VAL A 172 -72.41 -58.29 24.62
C VAL A 172 -71.22 -57.54 25.19
N GLU A 173 -71.42 -56.88 26.33
CA GLU A 173 -70.35 -56.33 27.14
C GLU A 173 -70.11 -57.25 28.33
N THR A 174 -68.88 -57.70 28.51
CA THR A 174 -68.50 -58.51 29.67
C THR A 174 -67.96 -57.60 30.76
N ASN A 175 -68.62 -57.55 31.90
CA ASN A 175 -68.13 -56.91 33.13
C ASN A 175 -67.57 -58.00 34.08
N PRO A 176 -66.64 -57.68 35.01
CA PRO A 176 -66.17 -58.63 36.02
C PRO A 176 -67.24 -59.51 36.71
N PHE A 177 -68.49 -59.04 36.80
CA PHE A 177 -69.58 -59.77 37.45
C PHE A 177 -70.55 -60.49 36.51
N LYS A 178 -70.83 -59.93 35.32
CA LYS A 178 -71.88 -60.44 34.41
C LYS A 178 -71.69 -59.99 32.97
N GLN A 179 -72.38 -60.67 32.06
CA GLN A 179 -72.54 -60.24 30.69
C GLN A 179 -73.81 -59.39 30.54
N LEU A 180 -73.67 -58.28 29.83
CA LEU A 180 -74.77 -57.37 29.49
C LEU A 180 -74.95 -57.37 27.98
N THR A 181 -76.12 -57.79 27.50
CA THR A 181 -76.48 -57.68 26.09
C THR A 181 -76.99 -56.28 25.79
N HIS A 182 -76.29 -55.56 24.91
CA HIS A 182 -76.68 -54.21 24.48
C HIS A 182 -77.72 -54.23 23.36
N LEU A 183 -77.60 -55.20 22.46
CA LEU A 183 -78.47 -55.32 21.28
C LEU A 183 -78.50 -56.78 20.82
N SER A 184 -79.67 -57.27 20.39
CA SER A 184 -79.84 -58.60 19.81
C SER A 184 -80.72 -58.55 18.57
N LEU A 185 -80.17 -58.89 17.41
CA LEU A 185 -80.86 -58.85 16.13
C LEU A 185 -81.04 -60.26 15.58
N ARG A 186 -82.22 -60.55 15.00
CA ARG A 186 -82.55 -61.87 14.44
C ARG A 186 -82.12 -61.96 12.99
N PHE A 187 -80.97 -62.58 12.73
CA PHE A 187 -80.44 -62.77 11.40
C PHE A 187 -81.07 -64.00 10.73
N SER A 188 -81.06 -63.98 9.40
CA SER A 188 -81.38 -65.13 8.55
C SER A 188 -80.10 -65.59 7.84
N PRO A 189 -79.81 -66.90 7.78
CA PRO A 189 -78.77 -67.40 6.91
C PRO A 189 -79.17 -67.14 5.46
N GLY A 190 -78.21 -66.75 4.63
CA GLY A 190 -78.42 -66.52 3.20
C GLY A 190 -78.84 -67.81 2.50
N ASP A 191 -79.94 -67.76 1.76
CA ASP A 191 -80.30 -68.83 0.84
C ASP A 191 -79.53 -68.70 -0.48
N ASP A 192 -79.65 -69.71 -1.34
CA ASP A 192 -79.02 -69.73 -2.67
C ASP A 192 -79.26 -68.45 -3.48
N ALA A 193 -80.48 -67.90 -3.41
CA ALA A 193 -80.86 -66.71 -4.16
C ALA A 193 -80.17 -65.47 -3.60
N ALA A 194 -80.18 -65.29 -2.28
CA ALA A 194 -79.54 -64.18 -1.59
C ALA A 194 -78.02 -64.21 -1.73
N ILE A 195 -77.41 -65.39 -1.63
CA ILE A 195 -75.96 -65.60 -1.83
C ILE A 195 -75.58 -65.23 -3.27
N LYS A 196 -76.30 -65.73 -4.29
CA LYS A 196 -76.03 -65.38 -5.69
C LYS A 196 -76.16 -63.88 -5.94
N ALA A 197 -77.20 -63.25 -5.40
CA ALA A 197 -77.42 -61.81 -5.51
C ALA A 197 -76.29 -61.01 -4.82
N TYR A 198 -75.88 -61.42 -3.62
CA TYR A 198 -74.77 -60.80 -2.90
C TYR A 198 -73.46 -60.89 -3.69
N LEU A 199 -73.07 -62.10 -4.11
CA LEU A 199 -71.82 -62.33 -4.84
C LEU A 199 -71.80 -61.60 -6.18
N ALA A 200 -72.92 -61.59 -6.92
CA ALA A 200 -73.03 -60.84 -8.18
C ALA A 200 -72.86 -59.33 -7.95
N ALA A 201 -73.50 -58.77 -6.91
CA ALA A 201 -73.36 -57.37 -6.56
C ALA A 201 -71.93 -57.01 -6.14
N ARG A 202 -71.28 -57.85 -5.32
CA ARG A 202 -69.87 -57.66 -4.92
C ARG A 202 -68.91 -57.76 -6.09
N LEU A 203 -69.11 -58.71 -6.99
CA LEU A 203 -68.29 -58.84 -8.20
C LEU A 203 -68.43 -57.61 -9.10
N ALA A 204 -69.64 -57.10 -9.29
CA ALA A 204 -69.90 -55.90 -10.06
C ALA A 204 -69.20 -54.67 -9.45
N GLN A 205 -69.32 -54.50 -8.13
CA GLN A 205 -68.69 -53.42 -7.38
C GLN A 205 -67.16 -53.46 -7.50
N VAL A 206 -66.53 -54.60 -7.16
CA VAL A 206 -65.07 -54.78 -7.27
C VAL A 206 -64.60 -54.59 -8.72
N GLY A 207 -65.36 -55.09 -9.69
CA GLY A 207 -65.08 -54.91 -11.11
C GLY A 207 -65.10 -53.44 -11.54
N ALA A 208 -66.04 -52.64 -11.03
CA ALA A 208 -66.14 -51.20 -11.29
C ALA A 208 -64.96 -50.44 -10.66
N SER A 209 -64.67 -50.69 -9.38
CA SER A 209 -63.52 -50.08 -8.68
C SER A 209 -62.20 -50.41 -9.37
N ARG A 210 -62.00 -51.66 -9.81
CA ARG A 210 -60.80 -52.08 -10.56
C ARG A 210 -60.64 -51.33 -11.88
N ARG A 211 -61.73 -51.15 -12.64
CA ARG A 211 -61.69 -50.40 -13.92
C ARG A 211 -61.36 -48.92 -13.69
N SER A 212 -61.99 -48.30 -12.69
CA SER A 212 -61.70 -46.92 -12.31
C SER A 212 -60.24 -46.74 -11.91
N LEU A 213 -59.75 -47.57 -10.99
CA LEU A 213 -58.36 -47.53 -10.52
C LEU A 213 -57.35 -47.77 -11.65
N ALA A 214 -57.62 -48.72 -12.55
CA ALA A 214 -56.77 -48.98 -13.70
C ALA A 214 -56.72 -47.78 -14.67
N SER A 215 -57.84 -47.07 -14.86
CA SER A 215 -57.89 -45.85 -15.67
C SER A 215 -57.06 -44.74 -15.03
N SER A 216 -57.21 -44.50 -13.73
CA SER A 216 -56.43 -43.50 -13.00
C SER A 216 -54.94 -43.83 -12.98
N LEU A 217 -54.57 -45.10 -12.81
CA LEU A 217 -53.18 -45.54 -12.88
C LEU A 217 -52.58 -45.28 -14.27
N LYS A 218 -53.32 -45.59 -15.34
CA LYS A 218 -52.87 -45.33 -16.71
C LYS A 218 -52.66 -43.83 -16.94
N GLN A 219 -53.61 -42.99 -16.51
CA GLN A 219 -53.52 -41.54 -16.66
C GLN A 219 -52.30 -40.98 -15.90
N THR A 220 -52.16 -41.31 -14.63
CA THR A 220 -51.04 -40.83 -13.79
C THR A 220 -49.69 -41.30 -14.32
N THR A 221 -49.60 -42.52 -14.87
CA THR A 221 -48.38 -43.03 -15.51
C THR A 221 -48.03 -42.24 -16.78
N GLN A 222 -49.02 -41.89 -17.59
CA GLN A 222 -48.79 -41.07 -18.80
C GLN A 222 -48.35 -39.66 -18.45
N GLU A 223 -48.98 -39.04 -17.45
CA GLU A 223 -48.60 -37.72 -16.95
C GLU A 223 -47.16 -37.72 -16.42
N LEU A 224 -46.77 -38.74 -15.64
CA LEU A 224 -45.41 -38.91 -15.14
C LEU A 224 -44.39 -39.06 -16.28
N GLN A 225 -44.72 -39.81 -17.32
CA GLN A 225 -43.82 -39.97 -18.46
C GLN A 225 -43.61 -38.65 -19.23
N VAL A 226 -44.68 -37.85 -19.38
CA VAL A 226 -44.58 -36.52 -20.01
C VAL A 226 -43.73 -35.58 -19.17
N THR A 227 -43.91 -35.56 -17.85
CA THR A 227 -43.10 -34.70 -16.98
C THR A 227 -41.63 -35.09 -16.99
N GLN A 228 -41.30 -36.39 -16.92
CA GLN A 228 -39.93 -36.89 -17.04
C GLN A 228 -39.26 -36.49 -18.36
N ASN A 229 -39.99 -36.60 -19.49
CA ASN A 229 -39.46 -36.19 -20.78
C ASN A 229 -39.20 -34.67 -20.85
N ASN A 230 -40.04 -33.87 -20.21
CA ASN A 230 -39.85 -32.42 -20.15
C ASN A 230 -38.68 -32.04 -19.25
N GLU A 231 -38.51 -32.72 -18.12
CA GLU A 231 -37.37 -32.56 -17.21
C GLU A 231 -36.05 -32.87 -17.93
N ALA A 232 -35.97 -33.98 -18.66
CA ALA A 232 -34.78 -34.34 -19.44
C ALA A 232 -34.44 -33.28 -20.49
N LYS A 233 -35.44 -32.71 -21.18
CA LYS A 233 -35.23 -31.62 -22.15
C LYS A 233 -34.72 -30.35 -21.48
N LEU A 234 -35.29 -29.96 -20.34
CA LEU A 234 -34.85 -28.79 -19.57
C LEU A 234 -33.41 -28.97 -19.06
N GLN A 235 -33.07 -30.16 -18.58
CA GLN A 235 -31.70 -30.47 -18.14
C GLN A 235 -30.70 -30.39 -19.29
N GLN A 236 -31.07 -30.85 -20.49
CA GLN A 236 -30.26 -30.70 -21.69
C GLN A 236 -30.05 -29.21 -22.05
N GLN A 237 -31.11 -28.40 -22.03
CA GLN A 237 -31.02 -26.96 -22.30
C GLN A 237 -30.15 -26.22 -21.28
N LEU A 238 -30.27 -26.55 -19.98
CA LEU A 238 -29.42 -25.97 -18.93
C LEU A 238 -27.94 -26.32 -19.13
N SER A 239 -27.63 -27.57 -19.51
CA SER A 239 -26.26 -27.99 -19.79
C SER A 239 -25.65 -27.25 -20.99
N ALA A 240 -26.44 -27.06 -22.06
CA ALA A 240 -26.02 -26.32 -23.24
C ALA A 240 -25.76 -24.84 -22.92
N LEU A 241 -26.67 -24.19 -22.19
CA LEU A 241 -26.51 -22.81 -21.74
C LEU A 241 -25.31 -22.66 -20.80
N GLY A 242 -25.06 -23.64 -19.93
CA GLY A 242 -23.90 -23.67 -19.05
C GLY A 242 -22.58 -23.71 -19.83
N TYR A 243 -22.49 -24.56 -20.85
CA TYR A 243 -21.31 -24.62 -21.72
C TYR A 243 -21.09 -23.32 -22.51
N GLU A 244 -22.16 -22.73 -23.04
CA GLU A 244 -22.08 -21.45 -23.77
C GLU A 244 -21.62 -20.30 -22.84
N ALA A 245 -22.16 -20.23 -21.62
CA ALA A 245 -21.76 -19.26 -20.62
C ALA A 245 -20.28 -19.41 -20.21
N GLU A 246 -19.82 -20.65 -20.02
CA GLU A 246 -18.41 -20.91 -19.68
C GLU A 246 -17.47 -20.57 -20.84
N SER A 247 -17.85 -20.92 -22.07
CA SER A 247 -17.10 -20.58 -23.28
C SER A 247 -17.00 -19.06 -23.47
N THR A 248 -18.10 -18.33 -23.33
CA THR A 248 -18.10 -16.86 -23.47
C THR A 248 -17.31 -16.19 -22.35
N LEU A 249 -17.45 -16.64 -21.10
CA LEU A 249 -16.64 -16.17 -19.98
C LEU A 249 -15.14 -16.43 -20.20
N SER A 250 -14.77 -17.60 -20.73
CA SER A 250 -13.39 -17.93 -21.04
C SER A 250 -12.82 -17.03 -22.14
N GLN A 251 -13.59 -16.75 -23.20
CA GLN A 251 -13.17 -15.85 -24.27
C GLN A 251 -12.97 -14.42 -23.76
N GLU A 252 -13.89 -13.90 -22.95
CA GLU A 252 -13.77 -12.55 -22.38
C GLU A 252 -12.61 -12.45 -21.39
N LYS A 253 -12.37 -13.48 -20.57
CA LYS A 253 -11.19 -13.55 -19.70
C LYS A 253 -9.88 -13.52 -20.48
N MET A 254 -9.80 -14.27 -21.58
CA MET A 254 -8.62 -14.29 -22.45
C MET A 254 -8.38 -12.92 -23.08
N LYS A 255 -9.41 -12.30 -23.67
CA LYS A 255 -9.33 -10.92 -24.21
C LYS A 255 -8.86 -9.92 -23.16
N PHE A 256 -9.41 -9.98 -21.95
CA PHE A 256 -9.01 -9.08 -20.87
C PHE A 256 -7.55 -9.30 -20.45
N ALA A 257 -7.10 -10.55 -20.37
CA ALA A 257 -5.70 -10.87 -20.07
C ALA A 257 -4.75 -10.33 -21.15
N ASP A 258 -5.09 -10.53 -22.43
CA ASP A 258 -4.32 -10.02 -23.57
C ASP A 258 -4.23 -8.49 -23.56
N GLU A 259 -5.36 -7.81 -23.32
CA GLU A 259 -5.43 -6.34 -23.24
C GLU A 259 -4.61 -5.81 -22.05
N LEU A 260 -4.70 -6.45 -20.88
CA LEU A 260 -3.91 -6.09 -19.71
C LEU A 260 -2.40 -6.25 -19.98
N GLU A 261 -2.01 -7.31 -20.67
CA GLU A 261 -0.60 -7.54 -21.04
C GLU A 261 -0.12 -6.53 -22.07
N ALA A 262 -0.95 -6.18 -23.05
CA ALA A 262 -0.66 -5.13 -24.03
C ALA A 262 -0.47 -3.77 -23.35
N GLN A 263 -1.35 -3.40 -22.41
CA GLN A 263 -1.21 -2.16 -21.64
C GLN A 263 0.05 -2.16 -20.77
N ARG A 264 0.40 -3.28 -20.13
CA ARG A 264 1.64 -3.42 -19.36
C ARG A 264 2.88 -3.26 -20.25
N ARG A 265 2.89 -3.88 -21.43
CA ARG A 265 3.99 -3.73 -22.41
C ARG A 265 4.11 -2.29 -22.89
N ALA A 266 3.00 -1.63 -23.22
CA ALA A 266 3.00 -0.24 -23.64
C ALA A 266 3.53 0.70 -22.55
N ALA A 267 3.07 0.53 -21.30
CA ALA A 267 3.55 1.30 -20.16
C ALA A 267 5.05 1.06 -19.89
N ALA A 268 5.52 -0.19 -19.98
CA ALA A 268 6.93 -0.51 -19.82
C ALA A 268 7.80 0.13 -20.91
N SER A 269 7.35 0.11 -22.16
CA SER A 269 8.05 0.78 -23.28
C SER A 269 8.12 2.29 -23.06
N ALA A 270 7.01 2.93 -22.68
CA ALA A 270 6.96 4.36 -22.42
C ALA A 270 7.86 4.80 -21.25
N LEU A 271 7.92 3.99 -20.18
CA LEU A 271 8.83 4.23 -19.07
C LEU A 271 10.30 4.12 -19.50
N LYS A 272 10.62 3.09 -20.30
CA LYS A 272 11.98 2.89 -20.82
C LYS A 272 12.43 4.05 -21.72
N GLU A 273 11.57 4.49 -22.65
CA GLU A 273 11.86 5.65 -23.49
C GLU A 273 12.07 6.92 -22.67
N ARG A 274 11.25 7.13 -21.64
CA ARG A 274 11.38 8.26 -20.70
C ARG A 274 12.71 8.21 -19.93
N GLU A 275 13.14 7.03 -19.48
CA GLU A 275 14.42 6.83 -18.81
C GLU A 275 15.59 7.10 -19.76
N GLU A 276 15.53 6.60 -20.99
CA GLU A 276 16.54 6.85 -22.04
C GLU A 276 16.64 8.36 -22.36
N GLU A 277 15.52 9.07 -22.47
CA GLU A 277 15.50 10.54 -22.64
C GLU A 277 16.14 11.30 -21.47
N LEU A 278 15.85 10.89 -20.24
CA LEU A 278 16.39 11.54 -19.05
C LEU A 278 17.89 11.28 -18.92
N ASN A 279 18.33 10.04 -19.19
CA ASN A 279 19.75 9.69 -19.21
C ASN A 279 20.50 10.49 -20.28
N ALA A 280 19.96 10.59 -21.50
CA ALA A 280 20.56 11.41 -22.55
C ALA A 280 20.67 12.90 -22.16
N LYS A 281 19.69 13.45 -21.43
CA LYS A 281 19.76 14.81 -20.88
C LYS A 281 20.81 14.96 -19.80
N ILE A 282 20.95 13.96 -18.92
CA ILE A 282 21.99 13.94 -17.90
C ILE A 282 23.37 13.94 -18.56
N ASP A 283 23.60 13.03 -19.52
CA ASP A 283 24.88 12.94 -20.24
C ASP A 283 25.22 14.25 -20.94
N ALA A 284 24.25 14.86 -21.64
CA ALA A 284 24.46 16.15 -22.30
C ALA A 284 24.78 17.30 -21.31
N LEU A 285 24.15 17.31 -20.14
CA LEU A 285 24.43 18.29 -19.09
C LEU A 285 25.81 18.06 -18.47
N VAL A 286 26.18 16.80 -18.21
CA VAL A 286 27.49 16.42 -17.69
C VAL A 286 28.57 16.86 -18.68
N GLU A 287 28.44 16.50 -19.97
CA GLU A 287 29.42 16.89 -21.00
C GLU A 287 29.56 18.42 -21.11
N ARG A 288 28.44 19.15 -21.03
CA ARG A 288 28.47 20.62 -21.03
C ARG A 288 29.21 21.17 -19.82
N TYR A 289 28.89 20.71 -18.61
CA TYR A 289 29.53 21.20 -17.40
C TYR A 289 30.99 20.78 -17.31
N GLU A 290 31.37 19.62 -17.83
CA GLU A 290 32.78 19.21 -17.96
C GLU A 290 33.55 20.16 -18.89
N LYS A 291 32.98 20.53 -20.04
CA LYS A 291 33.57 21.53 -20.95
C LYS A 291 33.69 22.89 -20.30
N GLU A 292 32.65 23.36 -19.60
CA GLU A 292 32.69 24.63 -18.87
C GLU A 292 33.75 24.62 -17.75
N LEU A 293 33.86 23.52 -16.99
CA LEU A 293 34.90 23.32 -15.98
C LEU A 293 36.31 23.32 -16.59
N GLN A 294 36.51 22.63 -17.72
CA GLN A 294 37.79 22.62 -18.42
C GLN A 294 38.17 24.01 -18.92
N ALA A 295 37.23 24.75 -19.51
CA ALA A 295 37.45 26.12 -19.97
C ALA A 295 37.80 27.06 -18.80
N LEU A 296 37.07 26.96 -17.68
CA LEU A 296 37.35 27.75 -16.48
C LEU A 296 38.72 27.41 -15.87
N LYS A 297 39.09 26.12 -15.81
CA LYS A 297 40.42 25.70 -15.36
C LYS A 297 41.53 26.27 -16.25
N ALA A 298 41.40 26.14 -17.58
CA ALA A 298 42.37 26.69 -18.52
C ALA A 298 42.49 28.23 -18.39
N ALA A 299 41.37 28.93 -18.20
CA ALA A 299 41.38 30.37 -17.96
C ALA A 299 42.05 30.74 -16.62
N ALA A 300 41.83 29.97 -15.57
CA ALA A 300 42.49 30.15 -14.28
C ALA A 300 44.01 29.94 -14.39
N GLU A 301 44.45 28.85 -15.03
CA GLU A 301 45.87 28.56 -15.29
C GLU A 301 46.53 29.67 -16.13
N ALA A 302 45.84 30.16 -17.17
CA ALA A 302 46.33 31.28 -17.98
C ALA A 302 46.47 32.59 -17.17
N SER A 303 45.49 32.87 -16.31
CA SER A 303 45.54 34.03 -15.41
C SER A 303 46.67 33.90 -14.38
N GLU A 304 46.87 32.71 -13.79
CA GLU A 304 48.00 32.45 -12.89
C GLU A 304 49.35 32.63 -13.59
N ALA A 305 49.50 32.11 -14.81
CA ALA A 305 50.70 32.32 -15.63
C ALA A 305 50.93 33.82 -15.89
N GLN A 306 49.88 34.57 -16.23
CA GLN A 306 49.97 36.02 -16.42
C GLN A 306 50.37 36.75 -15.13
N VAL A 307 49.82 36.36 -13.99
CA VAL A 307 50.20 36.92 -12.67
C VAL A 307 51.68 36.61 -12.37
N GLN A 308 52.14 35.39 -12.65
CA GLN A 308 53.55 35.03 -12.48
C GLN A 308 54.47 35.88 -13.38
N ASP A 309 54.13 36.06 -14.65
CA ASP A 309 54.95 36.85 -15.57
C ASP A 309 54.93 38.34 -15.22
N LEU A 310 53.77 38.90 -14.85
CA LEU A 310 53.67 40.25 -14.31
C LEU A 310 54.47 40.41 -13.01
N SER A 311 54.50 39.40 -12.14
CA SER A 311 55.30 39.43 -10.92
C SER A 311 56.80 39.43 -11.21
N LYS A 312 57.27 38.65 -12.19
CA LYS A 312 58.67 38.65 -12.65
C LYS A 312 59.04 40.01 -13.25
N LEU A 313 58.18 40.55 -14.11
CA LEU A 313 58.40 41.85 -14.74
C LEU A 313 58.40 42.97 -13.69
N LYS A 314 57.48 42.93 -12.72
CA LYS A 314 57.46 43.83 -11.57
C LYS A 314 58.78 43.75 -10.81
N TYR A 315 59.26 42.55 -10.47
CA TYR A 315 60.54 42.36 -9.77
C TYR A 315 61.73 42.92 -10.58
N GLN A 316 61.77 42.68 -11.89
CA GLN A 316 62.80 43.24 -12.78
C GLN A 316 62.77 44.77 -12.80
N HIS A 317 61.59 45.37 -12.92
CA HIS A 317 61.43 46.82 -12.88
C HIS A 317 61.75 47.40 -11.50
N GLU A 318 61.41 46.72 -10.40
CA GLU A 318 61.81 47.12 -9.05
C GLU A 318 63.33 47.14 -8.90
N MET A 319 64.03 46.09 -9.37
CA MET A 319 65.50 46.03 -9.39
C MET A 319 66.11 47.14 -10.28
N GLN A 320 65.52 47.42 -11.44
CA GLN A 320 65.96 48.53 -12.31
C GLN A 320 65.74 49.89 -11.66
N ILE A 321 64.58 50.10 -11.02
CA ILE A 321 64.29 51.33 -10.28
C ILE A 321 65.28 51.50 -9.14
N GLU A 322 65.58 50.44 -8.39
CA GLU A 322 66.56 50.48 -7.30
C GLU A 322 67.96 50.81 -7.81
N HIS A 323 68.40 50.19 -8.91
CA HIS A 323 69.68 50.49 -9.56
C HIS A 323 69.77 51.93 -10.09
N LEU A 324 68.74 52.41 -10.79
CA LEU A 324 68.68 53.79 -11.28
C LEU A 324 68.60 54.80 -10.13
N ARG A 325 67.94 54.46 -9.02
CA ARG A 325 67.93 55.30 -7.81
C ARG A 325 69.33 55.39 -7.21
N THR A 326 70.03 54.27 -7.03
CA THR A 326 71.42 54.27 -6.52
C THR A 326 72.34 55.07 -7.44
N GLN A 327 72.26 54.85 -8.76
CA GLN A 327 73.06 55.59 -9.73
C GLN A 327 72.75 57.10 -9.73
N SER A 328 71.48 57.48 -9.62
CA SER A 328 71.07 58.88 -9.51
C SER A 328 71.57 59.50 -8.21
N GLU A 329 71.53 58.76 -7.11
CA GLU A 329 72.07 59.18 -5.82
C GLU A 329 73.59 59.36 -5.88
N ASP A 330 74.33 58.42 -6.46
CA ASP A 330 75.78 58.51 -6.67
C ASP A 330 76.16 59.69 -7.56
N LEU A 331 75.47 59.88 -8.70
CA LEU A 331 75.70 61.01 -9.60
C LEU A 331 75.32 62.34 -8.93
N SER A 332 74.26 62.37 -8.12
CA SER A 332 73.85 63.55 -7.36
C SER A 332 74.88 63.91 -6.28
N GLN A 333 75.39 62.92 -5.54
CA GLN A 333 76.46 63.08 -4.56
C GLN A 333 77.75 63.55 -5.24
N GLY A 334 78.13 62.94 -6.37
CA GLY A 334 79.28 63.37 -7.18
C GLY A 334 79.13 64.79 -7.72
N ARG A 335 77.93 65.15 -8.21
CA ARG A 335 77.62 66.53 -8.64
C ARG A 335 77.68 67.51 -7.48
N SER A 336 77.18 67.13 -6.31
CA SER A 336 77.22 67.94 -5.10
C SER A 336 78.67 68.18 -4.64
N ALA A 337 79.48 67.12 -4.62
CA ALA A 337 80.90 67.19 -4.27
C ALA A 337 81.68 68.10 -5.24
N LEU A 338 81.54 67.89 -6.55
CA LEU A 338 82.15 68.74 -7.58
C LEU A 338 81.64 70.19 -7.51
N SER A 339 80.34 70.39 -7.24
CA SER A 339 79.79 71.73 -7.04
C SER A 339 80.34 72.39 -5.78
N GLY A 340 80.58 71.62 -4.72
CA GLY A 340 81.25 72.06 -3.49
C GLY A 340 82.69 72.48 -3.77
N GLU A 341 83.44 71.64 -4.48
CA GLU A 341 84.83 71.90 -4.89
C GLU A 341 84.93 73.15 -5.80
N VAL A 342 84.00 73.31 -6.77
CA VAL A 342 83.88 74.54 -7.56
C VAL A 342 83.55 75.75 -6.69
N GLY A 343 82.72 75.57 -5.66
CA GLY A 343 82.43 76.60 -4.66
C GLY A 343 83.67 77.02 -3.88
N GLU A 344 84.43 76.05 -3.38
CA GLU A 344 85.68 76.26 -2.65
C GLU A 344 86.74 76.94 -3.52
N LEU A 345 86.93 76.46 -4.77
CA LEU A 345 87.85 77.07 -5.73
C LEU A 345 87.42 78.50 -6.10
N ARG A 346 86.11 78.78 -6.19
CA ARG A 346 85.61 80.15 -6.39
C ARG A 346 85.86 81.04 -5.18
N THR A 347 85.72 80.53 -3.96
CA THR A 347 86.06 81.29 -2.75
C THR A 347 87.57 81.54 -2.65
N GLN A 348 88.40 80.54 -2.96
CA GLN A 348 89.85 80.71 -3.03
C GLN A 348 90.26 81.72 -4.09
N ASN A 349 89.64 81.71 -5.28
CA ASN A 349 89.88 82.73 -6.30
C ASN A 349 89.50 84.13 -5.81
N LYS A 350 88.34 84.30 -5.15
CA LYS A 350 87.96 85.59 -4.56
C LYS A 350 88.94 86.06 -3.48
N GLU A 351 89.47 85.15 -2.65
CA GLU A 351 90.47 85.48 -1.64
C GLU A 351 91.82 85.86 -2.27
N LEU A 352 92.22 85.17 -3.34
CA LEU A 352 93.42 85.51 -4.11
C LEU A 352 93.26 86.87 -4.80
N ASP A 353 92.12 87.14 -5.43
CA ASP A 353 91.81 88.45 -6.02
C ASP A 353 91.84 89.57 -4.97
N GLN A 354 91.32 89.34 -3.76
CA GLN A 354 91.42 90.30 -2.65
C GLN A 354 92.87 90.51 -2.19
N LYS A 355 93.69 89.45 -2.13
CA LYS A 355 95.12 89.57 -1.81
C LYS A 355 95.87 90.36 -2.88
N VAL A 356 95.58 90.10 -4.16
CA VAL A 356 96.16 90.85 -5.28
C VAL A 356 95.77 92.33 -5.19
N PHE A 357 94.49 92.63 -4.97
CA PHE A 357 94.02 94.02 -4.81
C PHE A 357 94.68 94.75 -3.63
N LEU A 358 94.84 94.08 -2.48
CA LEU A 358 95.52 94.67 -1.31
C LEU A 358 97.02 94.91 -1.57
N GLN A 359 97.68 93.98 -2.28
CA GLN A 359 99.08 94.12 -2.68
C GLN A 359 99.26 95.24 -3.71
N GLU A 360 98.39 95.34 -4.72
CA GLU A 360 98.39 96.45 -5.69
C GLU A 360 98.17 97.81 -4.99
N LYS A 361 97.28 97.88 -4.00
CA LYS A 361 97.08 99.08 -3.19
C LYS A 361 98.33 99.46 -2.39
N GLN A 362 99.05 98.50 -1.83
CA GLN A 362 100.32 98.73 -1.15
C GLN A 362 101.42 99.19 -2.11
N ILE A 363 101.51 98.58 -3.30
CA ILE A 363 102.45 98.96 -4.35
C ILE A 363 102.22 100.42 -4.78
N ASN A 364 100.96 100.80 -5.05
CA ASN A 364 100.62 102.17 -5.42
C ASN A 364 100.94 103.18 -4.31
N ALA A 365 100.71 102.84 -3.04
CA ALA A 365 101.05 103.70 -1.91
C ALA A 365 102.57 103.92 -1.75
N LEU A 366 103.37 102.87 -2.02
CA LEU A 366 104.83 102.96 -2.03
C LEU A 366 105.34 103.74 -3.25
N GLN A 367 104.71 103.58 -4.41
CA GLN A 367 105.05 104.32 -5.63
C GLN A 367 104.91 105.84 -5.45
N VAL A 368 103.78 106.30 -4.92
CA VAL A 368 103.56 107.73 -4.61
C VAL A 368 104.61 108.28 -3.63
N ARG A 369 105.08 107.45 -2.70
CA ARG A 369 106.12 107.82 -1.73
C ARG A 369 107.51 107.92 -2.36
N VAL A 370 107.82 107.07 -3.35
CA VAL A 370 109.04 107.14 -4.14
C VAL A 370 109.06 108.41 -4.98
N ASP A 371 107.96 108.73 -5.67
CA ASP A 371 107.86 109.93 -6.50
C ASP A 371 108.04 111.22 -5.67
N ALA A 372 107.45 111.27 -4.48
CA ALA A 372 107.61 112.41 -3.55
C ALA A 372 109.06 112.57 -3.05
N LEU A 373 109.77 111.47 -2.80
CA LEU A 373 111.17 111.49 -2.36
C LEU A 373 112.14 111.81 -3.50
N GLN A 374 111.84 111.38 -4.74
CA GLN A 374 112.60 111.74 -5.93
C GLN A 374 112.48 113.25 -6.24
N GLN A 375 111.30 113.84 -6.09
CA GLN A 375 111.11 115.29 -6.23
C GLN A 375 111.90 116.09 -5.17
N GLN A 376 111.96 115.60 -3.92
CA GLN A 376 112.78 116.22 -2.87
C GLN A 376 114.29 116.13 -3.14
N LEU A 377 114.75 115.09 -3.83
CA LEU A 377 116.15 114.96 -4.25
C LEU A 377 116.49 115.94 -5.37
N ALA A 378 115.60 116.09 -6.36
CA ALA A 378 115.77 117.05 -7.45
C ALA A 378 115.86 118.51 -6.95
N ASP A 379 114.99 118.91 -6.03
CA ASP A 379 115.00 120.27 -5.46
C ASP A 379 116.28 120.52 -4.63
N LYS A 380 116.81 119.51 -3.94
CA LYS A 380 118.08 119.61 -3.22
C LYS A 380 119.29 119.65 -4.14
N GLU A 381 119.27 118.92 -5.25
CA GLU A 381 120.32 118.98 -6.27
C GLU A 381 120.38 120.35 -6.96
N GLU A 382 119.23 121.00 -7.22
CA GLU A 382 119.19 122.35 -7.79
C GLU A 382 119.78 123.41 -6.85
N VAL A 383 119.50 123.28 -5.54
CA VAL A 383 120.08 124.16 -4.51
C VAL A 383 121.58 123.95 -4.39
N ILE A 384 122.07 122.71 -4.44
CA ILE A 384 123.50 122.41 -4.43
C ILE A 384 124.17 123.01 -5.68
N LYS A 385 123.56 122.89 -6.86
CA LYS A 385 124.08 123.46 -8.10
C LYS A 385 124.22 124.99 -8.02
N LYS A 386 123.18 125.69 -7.56
CA LYS A 386 123.21 127.15 -7.32
C LYS A 386 124.25 127.58 -6.28
N THR A 387 124.46 126.77 -5.23
CA THR A 387 125.46 127.07 -4.20
C THR A 387 126.89 126.83 -4.71
N THR A 388 127.07 125.87 -5.62
CA THR A 388 128.36 125.56 -6.25
C THR A 388 128.77 126.65 -7.24
N ASP A 389 127.83 127.19 -8.03
CA ASP A 389 128.09 128.27 -8.99
C ASP A 389 128.47 129.60 -8.28
N LEU A 390 127.84 129.90 -7.14
CA LEU A 390 128.22 131.03 -6.28
C LEU A 390 129.62 130.86 -5.68
N LEU A 391 130.01 129.63 -5.31
CA LEU A 391 131.33 129.33 -4.78
C LEU A 391 132.43 129.39 -5.87
N GLN A 392 132.09 129.01 -7.10
CA GLN A 392 132.96 129.15 -8.27
C GLN A 392 133.21 130.64 -8.60
N SER A 393 132.15 131.46 -8.55
CA SER A 393 132.25 132.91 -8.78
C SER A 393 133.03 133.64 -7.67
N ALA A 394 132.96 133.16 -6.43
CA ALA A 394 133.76 133.67 -5.31
C ALA A 394 135.23 133.22 -5.37
N LYS A 395 135.52 132.06 -5.98
CA LYS A 395 136.89 131.61 -6.27
C LYS A 395 137.54 132.45 -7.36
N THR A 396 136.85 132.74 -8.47
CA THR A 396 137.39 133.61 -9.52
C THR A 396 137.64 135.04 -9.02
N HIS A 397 136.81 135.52 -8.08
CA HIS A 397 137.05 136.80 -7.40
C HIS A 397 138.29 136.78 -6.49
N ASN A 398 138.68 135.62 -5.93
CA ASN A 398 139.92 135.48 -5.17
C ASN A 398 141.14 135.25 -6.07
N GLU A 399 141.00 134.52 -7.19
CA GLU A 399 142.10 134.29 -8.13
C GLU A 399 142.54 135.58 -8.84
N GLU A 400 141.62 136.47 -9.21
CA GLU A 400 141.96 137.79 -9.77
C GLU A 400 142.66 138.70 -8.73
N VAL A 401 142.36 138.53 -7.45
CA VAL A 401 142.98 139.27 -6.35
C VAL A 401 144.33 138.67 -5.93
N ASP A 402 144.53 137.36 -6.05
CA ASP A 402 145.86 136.73 -5.92
C ASP A 402 146.77 137.03 -7.13
N GLU A 403 146.21 137.18 -8.32
CA GLU A 403 146.92 137.69 -9.50
C GLU A 403 147.31 139.16 -9.36
N SER A 404 146.50 139.95 -8.64
CA SER A 404 146.91 141.31 -8.22
C SER A 404 148.23 141.27 -7.44
N LEU A 405 148.50 140.25 -6.62
CA LEU A 405 149.66 140.24 -5.74
C LEU A 405 150.89 139.55 -6.35
N LYS A 406 150.70 138.65 -7.33
CA LYS A 406 151.80 137.98 -8.02
C LYS A 406 152.52 138.90 -9.00
N MET A 407 151.82 139.76 -9.74
CA MET A 407 152.49 140.71 -10.66
C MET A 407 153.32 141.78 -9.91
N TYR A 408 152.82 142.26 -8.77
CA TYR A 408 153.58 143.13 -7.88
C TYR A 408 154.73 142.40 -7.16
N ARG A 409 154.66 141.06 -6.98
CA ARG A 409 155.76 140.24 -6.43
C ARG A 409 156.78 139.78 -7.46
N ASP A 410 156.39 139.38 -8.67
CA ASP A 410 157.30 138.83 -9.67
C ASP A 410 158.14 139.92 -10.34
N ASN A 411 157.61 141.13 -10.55
CA ASN A 411 158.46 142.24 -11.02
C ASN A 411 159.42 142.73 -9.92
N HIS A 412 159.00 142.54 -8.66
CA HIS A 412 159.80 142.76 -7.46
C HIS A 412 160.58 141.50 -7.01
N ALA A 413 160.54 140.36 -7.73
CA ALA A 413 161.33 139.13 -7.49
C ALA A 413 162.24 138.78 -8.69
N LYS A 414 162.05 139.45 -9.83
CA LYS A 414 163.05 139.65 -10.90
C LYS A 414 163.94 140.88 -10.72
N LEU A 415 163.75 141.62 -9.63
CA LEU A 415 164.75 141.59 -8.58
C LEU A 415 165.91 140.65 -8.91
N GLN A 416 167.11 141.21 -8.79
CA GLN A 416 168.08 140.58 -7.89
C GLN A 416 168.82 139.39 -8.49
N GLN A 417 168.23 138.54 -9.33
CA GLN A 417 169.01 137.51 -10.02
C GLN A 417 169.94 138.06 -11.12
N LYS A 418 169.68 139.25 -11.73
CA LYS A 418 170.65 139.92 -12.64
C LYS A 418 171.58 140.93 -11.97
N LEU A 419 171.38 141.20 -10.68
CA LEU A 419 172.34 141.91 -9.85
C LEU A 419 173.29 140.94 -9.13
N GLU A 420 172.96 139.63 -9.03
CA GLU A 420 173.59 138.66 -8.10
C GLU A 420 174.36 137.49 -8.77
N LEU A 421 174.29 137.27 -10.10
CA LEU A 421 174.97 136.16 -10.80
C LEU A 421 176.13 136.53 -11.76
N SER A 422 176.69 137.75 -11.76
CA SER A 422 177.98 138.03 -12.42
C SER A 422 178.88 139.11 -11.79
N ILE A 423 178.57 139.57 -10.56
CA ILE A 423 179.58 140.23 -9.68
C ILE A 423 180.41 139.18 -8.94
N SER A 424 179.88 137.99 -8.67
CA SER A 424 180.70 136.84 -8.36
C SER A 424 181.05 136.14 -9.67
N GLU A 425 182.29 135.86 -10.01
CA GLU A 425 183.54 136.02 -9.32
C GLU A 425 184.53 135.81 -10.47
N ILE A 426 185.24 136.84 -10.95
CA ILE A 426 186.16 137.64 -10.15
C ILE A 426 186.97 136.71 -9.25
N ASN A 427 187.83 135.92 -9.87
CA ASN A 427 189.21 135.61 -9.43
C ASN A 427 189.74 134.54 -10.38
N LYS A 428 190.25 134.89 -11.57
CA LYS A 428 191.50 135.66 -11.78
C LYS A 428 192.67 134.97 -11.07
N VAL A 429 193.76 134.84 -11.82
CA VAL A 429 195.16 134.70 -11.35
C VAL A 429 195.75 133.28 -11.40
N SER A 430 196.36 133.00 -12.57
CA SER A 430 197.82 132.79 -12.71
C SER A 430 198.52 131.85 -11.72
N SER A 431 198.91 130.69 -12.26
CA SER A 431 200.34 130.32 -12.30
C SER A 431 200.73 130.22 -13.79
N ILE A 432 201.52 131.16 -14.33
CA ILE A 432 203.00 131.17 -14.47
C ILE A 432 203.48 130.52 -15.79
N ARG A 433 204.33 131.27 -16.55
CA ARG A 433 205.14 130.92 -17.77
C ARG A 433 204.39 130.58 -19.07
N ASP A 434 204.62 131.23 -20.21
CA ASP A 434 205.43 132.40 -20.58
C ASP A 434 204.96 132.90 -21.97
N PHE A 435 205.40 134.12 -22.34
CA PHE A 435 205.29 134.86 -23.63
C PHE A 435 204.18 135.93 -23.73
N ARG A 436 204.39 137.13 -24.28
CA ARG A 436 205.54 138.06 -24.44
C ARG A 436 204.98 139.37 -25.04
N ASP A 437 205.63 140.49 -24.71
CA ASP A 437 205.62 141.87 -25.27
C ASP A 437 204.31 142.69 -25.27
#